data_AF-C9XUX3-F1
#
_entry.id   AF-C9XUX3-F1
#
_cell.length_a   1.000
_cell.length_b   1.000
_cell.length_c   1.000
_cell.angle_alpha   90.00
_cell.angle_beta   90.00
_cell.angle_gamma   90.00
#
_symmetry.space_group_name_H-M   'P 1'
#
loop_
_entity.id
_entity.type
_entity.pdbx_description
1 polymer ?
#
loop_
_entity_poly.entity_id
_entity_poly.type
_entity_poly.pdbx_seq_one_letter_code
_entity_poly.pdbx_strand_id
1 'polypeptide(L)'
;MSSRILTPDVVDIDAFRRNPGSALAHAERGAVAVFDNNAPAFYAVTPARMAELLALEKQLAAPRSDVALEAQFFDEGNDVAQPVPVPMGKFAMYPGWQPDPEFQRMAALWGIPLAQPVTSEELASFVAYWQAEGKVFHHIQWQQKLARSIQMNRATFTSSARRDVNAIAQPDDHIPDGFRG
;
A
#
# COMPACT_ATOMS: atom_id res chain seq x y z
N MET A 1 -4.88 6.16 16.03
CA MET A 1 -3.72 5.74 16.85
C MET A 1 -3.91 6.34 18.24
N SER A 2 -3.99 5.54 19.29
CA SER A 2 -4.20 6.02 20.67
C SER A 2 -2.99 6.84 21.14
N SER A 3 -3.20 8.08 21.61
CA SER A 3 -2.16 8.84 22.30
C SER A 3 -1.92 8.22 23.67
N ARG A 4 -0.67 7.85 23.98
CA ARG A 4 -0.27 7.38 25.33
C ARG A 4 0.49 8.50 26.02
N ILE A 5 0.10 8.82 27.24
CA ILE A 5 0.79 9.79 28.09
C ILE A 5 1.66 9.05 29.11
N LEU A 6 2.86 9.58 29.36
CA LEU A 6 3.73 9.14 30.44
C LEU A 6 3.79 10.27 31.46
N THR A 7 3.48 9.92 32.71
CA THR A 7 3.43 10.87 33.82
C THR A 7 4.39 10.38 34.91
N PRO A 8 5.42 11.16 35.27
CA PRO A 8 6.37 10.79 36.33
C PRO A 8 5.80 11.05 37.74
N ASP A 9 4.79 11.91 37.86
CA ASP A 9 4.22 12.34 39.13
C ASP A 9 3.24 11.31 39.70
N VAL A 10 3.49 10.89 40.94
CA VAL A 10 2.73 9.86 41.66
C VAL A 10 2.24 10.41 42.99
N VAL A 11 0.96 10.19 43.30
CA VAL A 11 0.33 10.62 44.55
C VAL A 11 -0.59 9.53 45.09
N ASP A 12 -0.61 9.32 46.41
CA ASP A 12 -1.56 8.41 47.06
C ASP A 12 -3.00 8.92 47.01
N ILE A 13 -3.96 8.02 46.93
CA ILE A 13 -5.40 8.33 46.82
C ILE A 13 -5.91 9.19 47.99
N ASP A 14 -5.39 8.96 49.20
CA ASP A 14 -5.76 9.74 50.39
C ASP A 14 -5.13 11.14 50.40
N ALA A 15 -3.94 11.30 49.82
CA ALA A 15 -3.34 12.61 49.62
C ALA A 15 -4.09 13.40 48.54
N PHE A 16 -4.48 12.72 47.45
CA PHE A 16 -5.25 13.32 46.36
C PHE A 16 -6.65 13.79 46.82
N ARG A 17 -7.36 12.98 47.63
CA ARG A 17 -8.68 13.33 48.16
C ARG A 17 -8.67 14.56 49.07
N ARG A 18 -7.58 14.75 49.83
CA ARG A 18 -7.45 15.89 50.75
C ARG A 18 -7.28 17.22 50.02
N ASN A 19 -6.50 17.25 48.94
CA ASN A 19 -6.33 18.45 48.13
C ASN A 19 -5.99 18.11 46.67
N PRO A 20 -7.00 17.93 45.81
CA PRO A 20 -6.76 17.57 44.41
C PRO A 20 -6.15 18.73 43.62
N GLY A 21 -6.47 19.97 43.99
CA GLY A 21 -5.97 21.17 43.33
C GLY A 21 -4.46 21.32 43.47
N SER A 22 -3.93 21.12 44.69
CA SER A 22 -2.48 21.18 44.91
C SER A 22 -1.75 20.01 44.25
N ALA A 23 -2.33 18.80 44.28
CA ALA A 23 -1.73 17.63 43.63
C ALA A 23 -1.56 17.86 42.12
N LEU A 24 -2.57 18.45 41.48
CA LEU A 24 -2.53 18.81 40.06
C LEU A 24 -1.63 20.02 39.75
N ALA A 25 -1.49 20.98 40.67
CA ALA A 25 -0.62 22.14 40.49
C ALA A 25 0.88 21.82 40.57
N HIS A 26 1.26 20.78 41.32
CA HIS A 26 2.65 20.31 41.42
C HIS A 26 3.05 19.40 40.24
N ALA A 27 2.08 18.99 39.41
CA ALA A 27 2.32 18.08 38.32
C ALA A 27 3.02 18.77 37.14
N GLU A 28 4.22 18.31 36.77
CA GLU A 28 5.06 18.99 35.76
C GLU A 28 4.41 19.01 34.37
N ARG A 29 3.56 18.01 34.08
CA ARG A 29 2.85 17.89 32.79
C ARG A 29 1.34 18.00 32.92
N GLY A 30 0.86 18.54 34.04
CA GLY A 30 -0.57 18.69 34.31
C GLY A 30 -1.31 17.35 34.36
N ALA A 31 -0.61 16.25 34.66
CA ALA A 31 -1.17 14.93 34.85
C ALA A 31 -0.51 14.29 36.07
N VAL A 32 -1.24 13.48 36.85
CA VAL A 32 -0.74 12.77 38.03
C VAL A 32 -1.30 11.36 38.03
N ALA A 33 -0.47 10.37 38.36
CA ALA A 33 -0.92 9.01 38.62
C ALA A 33 -1.32 8.85 40.09
N VAL A 34 -2.58 8.47 40.33
CA VAL A 34 -3.11 8.27 41.67
C VAL A 34 -3.05 6.78 42.01
N PHE A 35 -2.38 6.46 43.12
CA PHE A 35 -2.19 5.09 43.58
C PHE A 35 -3.05 4.81 44.82
N ASP A 36 -3.58 3.61 44.91
CA ASP A 36 -4.25 3.08 46.09
C ASP A 36 -3.59 1.75 46.44
N ASN A 37 -3.08 1.61 47.67
CA ASN A 37 -2.37 0.42 48.14
C ASN A 37 -1.24 -0.05 47.19
N ASN A 38 -0.38 0.89 46.74
CA ASN A 38 0.72 0.62 45.80
C ASN A 38 0.29 0.05 44.43
N ALA A 39 -0.99 0.21 44.07
CA ALA A 39 -1.53 -0.11 42.75
C ALA A 39 -2.08 1.17 42.08
N PRO A 40 -1.90 1.34 40.75
CA PRO A 40 -2.44 2.50 40.05
C PRO A 40 -3.97 2.42 40.00
N ALA A 41 -4.66 3.41 40.60
CA ALA A 41 -6.11 3.50 40.60
C ALA A 41 -6.62 4.24 39.35
N PHE A 42 -6.13 5.45 39.11
CA PHE A 42 -6.51 6.27 37.96
C PHE A 42 -5.51 7.41 37.71
N TYR A 43 -5.66 8.11 36.59
CA TYR A 43 -4.87 9.30 36.26
C TYR A 43 -5.74 10.55 36.36
N ALA A 44 -5.25 11.56 37.06
CA ALA A 44 -5.87 12.87 37.13
C ALA A 44 -5.14 13.83 36.17
N VAL A 45 -5.88 14.70 35.47
CA VAL A 45 -5.33 15.62 34.46
C VAL A 45 -5.96 16.99 34.65
N THR A 46 -5.18 18.06 34.45
CA THR A 46 -5.69 19.44 34.50
C THR A 46 -6.58 19.75 33.28
N PRO A 47 -7.54 20.69 33.39
CA PRO A 47 -8.39 21.07 32.26
C PRO A 47 -7.60 21.57 31.05
N ALA A 48 -6.54 22.36 31.27
CA ALA A 48 -5.67 22.85 30.20
C ALA A 48 -4.98 21.70 29.46
N ARG A 49 -4.42 20.74 30.21
CA ARG A 49 -3.77 19.56 29.64
C ARG A 49 -4.74 18.65 28.90
N MET A 50 -5.96 18.49 29.41
CA MET A 50 -7.02 17.75 28.72
C MET A 50 -7.36 18.38 27.37
N ALA A 51 -7.47 19.72 27.30
CA ALA A 51 -7.75 20.42 26.06
C ALA A 51 -6.64 20.20 25.01
N GLU A 52 -5.38 20.20 25.42
CA GLU A 52 -4.25 19.88 24.54
C GLU A 52 -4.33 18.45 23.98
N LEU A 53 -4.64 17.47 24.84
CA LEU A 53 -4.75 16.07 24.42
C LEU A 53 -5.89 15.86 23.42
N LEU A 54 -7.03 16.53 23.63
CA LEU A 54 -8.15 16.52 22.69
C LEU A 54 -7.78 17.19 21.36
N ALA A 55 -7.00 18.28 21.38
CA ALA A 55 -6.53 18.92 20.15
C ALA A 55 -5.55 18.02 19.37
N LEU A 56 -4.63 17.35 20.06
CA LEU A 56 -3.72 16.37 19.46
C LEU A 56 -4.47 15.16 18.89
N GLU A 57 -5.49 14.66 19.60
CA GLU A 57 -6.34 13.59 19.09
C GLU A 57 -7.08 14.03 17.82
N LYS A 58 -7.64 15.24 17.79
CA LYS A 58 -8.26 15.79 16.58
C LYS A 58 -7.27 15.89 15.42
N GLN A 59 -6.03 16.31 15.66
CA GLN A 59 -4.98 16.36 14.63
C GLN A 59 -4.55 14.98 14.13
N LEU A 60 -4.57 13.96 15.00
CA LEU A 60 -4.25 12.58 14.64
C LEU A 60 -5.43 11.82 14.02
N ALA A 61 -6.66 12.22 14.35
CA ALA A 61 -7.90 11.72 13.78
C ALA A 61 -8.20 12.39 12.44
N ALA A 62 -7.74 13.61 12.24
CA ALA A 62 -7.68 14.22 10.92
C ALA A 62 -6.80 13.32 10.02
N PRO A 63 -7.30 12.92 8.84
CA PRO A 63 -6.50 12.15 7.91
C PRO A 63 -5.21 12.94 7.62
N ARG A 64 -4.06 12.28 7.71
CA ARG A 64 -2.76 12.83 7.33
C ARG A 64 -2.66 13.22 5.83
N SER A 65 -3.75 13.05 5.09
CA SER A 65 -3.94 13.44 3.71
C SER A 65 -5.06 14.49 3.63
N ASP A 66 -4.68 15.69 3.21
CA ASP A 66 -5.59 16.80 2.91
C ASP A 66 -6.24 16.57 1.53
N VAL A 67 -7.07 15.53 1.44
CA VAL A 67 -8.06 15.41 0.36
C VAL A 67 -9.41 15.59 1.02
N ALA A 68 -9.82 16.85 1.16
CA ALA A 68 -11.23 17.15 1.32
C ALA A 68 -11.92 16.61 0.07
N LEU A 69 -12.61 15.47 0.22
CA LEU A 69 -13.60 15.01 -0.75
C LEU A 69 -14.76 16.01 -0.67
N GLU A 70 -14.60 17.18 -1.29
CA GLU A 70 -15.71 18.08 -1.53
C GLU A 70 -16.71 17.37 -2.45
N ALA A 71 -18.00 17.64 -2.24
CA ALA A 71 -19.15 17.05 -2.94
C ALA A 71 -19.20 17.36 -4.46
N GLN A 72 -18.06 17.66 -5.08
CA GLN A 72 -17.87 17.82 -6.52
C GLN A 72 -17.80 16.45 -7.25
N PHE A 73 -17.82 15.32 -6.52
CA PHE A 73 -17.85 13.95 -7.06
C PHE A 73 -19.17 13.54 -7.75
N PHE A 74 -20.08 14.48 -8.02
CA PHE A 74 -21.26 14.26 -8.87
C PHE A 74 -21.13 14.91 -10.26
N ASP A 75 -19.93 15.36 -10.65
CA ASP A 75 -19.68 15.74 -12.04
C ASP A 75 -19.01 14.57 -12.77
N GLU A 76 -19.86 13.71 -13.34
CA GLU A 76 -19.47 12.79 -14.41
C GLU A 76 -18.81 13.58 -15.54
N GLY A 77 -17.51 13.36 -15.75
CA GLY A 77 -16.89 13.67 -17.04
C GLY A 77 -15.72 14.66 -17.02
N ASN A 78 -14.70 14.43 -16.18
CA ASN A 78 -13.40 15.03 -16.48
C ASN A 78 -12.24 14.04 -16.32
N ASP A 79 -11.88 13.45 -17.46
CA ASP A 79 -10.58 12.88 -17.76
C ASP A 79 -9.44 13.83 -17.40
N VAL A 80 -8.75 13.64 -16.28
CA VAL A 80 -7.30 13.91 -16.21
C VAL A 80 -6.64 13.04 -15.15
N ALA A 81 -5.64 12.27 -15.60
CA ALA A 81 -4.77 11.42 -14.80
C ALA A 81 -4.21 12.13 -13.54
N GLN A 82 -4.80 11.85 -12.38
CA GLN A 82 -4.13 12.10 -11.10
C GLN A 82 -3.23 10.89 -10.81
N PRO A 83 -1.91 11.08 -10.57
CA PRO A 83 -1.03 9.98 -10.22
C PRO A 83 -1.49 9.41 -8.88
N VAL A 84 -2.04 8.19 -8.92
CA VAL A 84 -2.42 7.45 -7.71
C VAL A 84 -1.18 7.33 -6.83
N PRO A 85 -1.19 7.88 -5.60
CA PRO A 85 -0.01 7.88 -4.76
C PRO A 85 0.39 6.42 -4.49
N VAL A 86 1.61 6.07 -4.88
CA VAL A 86 2.17 4.74 -4.65
C VAL A 86 2.16 4.47 -3.14
N PRO A 87 1.48 3.41 -2.65
CA PRO A 87 1.40 3.13 -1.23
C PRO A 87 2.80 2.90 -0.64
N MET A 88 3.19 3.70 0.35
CA MET A 88 4.44 3.50 1.09
C MET A 88 4.32 2.24 1.96
N GLY A 89 5.05 1.17 1.59
CA GLY A 89 5.04 -0.09 2.32
C GLY A 89 4.81 -1.29 1.41
N LYS A 90 4.26 -2.37 1.97
CA LYS A 90 3.82 -3.54 1.21
C LYS A 90 2.32 -3.38 0.91
N PHE A 91 1.91 -3.62 -0.33
CA PHE A 91 0.50 -3.62 -0.72
C PHE A 91 0.17 -4.79 -1.64
N ALA A 92 -1.09 -5.22 -1.60
CA ALA A 92 -1.65 -6.15 -2.57
C ALA A 92 -1.92 -5.41 -3.89
N MET A 93 -1.81 -6.12 -5.01
CA MET A 93 -2.07 -5.54 -6.33
C MET A 93 -3.50 -4.96 -6.40
N TYR A 94 -3.66 -3.77 -6.99
CA TYR A 94 -4.94 -3.08 -7.10
C TYR A 94 -5.21 -2.58 -8.53
N PRO A 95 -6.49 -2.45 -8.95
CA PRO A 95 -6.85 -1.86 -10.24
C PRO A 95 -6.34 -0.42 -10.35
N GLY A 96 -5.58 -0.12 -11.40
CA GLY A 96 -4.97 1.20 -11.60
C GLY A 96 -3.56 1.36 -11.03
N TRP A 97 -2.93 0.29 -10.54
CA TRP A 97 -1.50 0.29 -10.26
C TRP A 97 -0.70 0.58 -11.53
N GLN A 98 0.26 1.51 -11.43
CA GLN A 98 1.18 1.86 -12.51
C GLN A 98 2.64 1.74 -12.05
N PRO A 99 3.55 1.30 -12.93
CA PRO A 99 4.98 1.36 -12.65
C PRO A 99 5.49 2.80 -12.68
N ASP A 100 6.70 3.04 -12.18
CA ASP A 100 7.28 4.38 -12.20
C ASP A 100 7.49 4.88 -13.65
N PRO A 101 7.46 6.20 -13.91
CA PRO A 101 7.77 6.75 -15.24
C PRO A 101 9.15 6.30 -15.76
N GLU A 102 10.10 6.14 -14.84
CA GLU A 102 11.47 5.70 -15.08
C GLU A 102 11.61 4.16 -15.13
N PHE A 103 10.51 3.42 -15.24
CA PHE A 103 10.50 1.96 -15.17
C PHE A 103 11.42 1.30 -16.20
N GLN A 104 11.47 1.79 -17.44
CA GLN A 104 12.35 1.23 -18.47
C GLN A 104 13.83 1.32 -18.07
N ARG A 105 14.24 2.47 -17.52
CA ARG A 105 15.60 2.68 -17.02
C ARG A 105 15.90 1.75 -15.84
N MET A 106 14.95 1.58 -14.93
CA MET A 106 15.10 0.66 -13.79
C MET A 106 15.13 -0.81 -14.22
N ALA A 107 14.32 -1.20 -15.20
CA ALA A 107 14.34 -2.54 -15.76
C ALA A 107 15.70 -2.87 -16.38
N ALA A 108 16.30 -1.93 -17.11
CA ALA A 108 17.65 -2.08 -17.63
C ALA A 108 18.70 -2.25 -16.50
N LEU A 109 18.56 -1.52 -15.39
CA LEU A 109 19.43 -1.68 -14.21
C LEU A 109 19.30 -3.07 -13.57
N TRP A 110 18.12 -3.68 -13.61
CA TRP A 110 17.89 -5.06 -13.17
C TRP A 110 18.33 -6.11 -14.21
N GLY A 111 18.99 -5.71 -15.30
CA GLY A 111 19.46 -6.60 -16.36
C GLY A 111 18.38 -7.03 -17.36
N ILE A 112 17.25 -6.33 -17.40
CA ILE A 112 16.11 -6.61 -18.30
C ILE A 112 15.91 -5.40 -19.22
N PRO A 113 16.70 -5.27 -20.30
CA PRO A 113 16.53 -4.17 -21.25
C PRO A 113 15.22 -4.34 -22.03
N LEU A 114 14.25 -3.46 -21.77
CA LEU A 114 12.98 -3.43 -22.49
C LEU A 114 13.14 -2.55 -23.75
N ALA A 115 13.16 -3.18 -24.93
CA ALA A 115 13.30 -2.46 -26.21
C ALA A 115 12.07 -1.61 -26.57
N GLN A 116 10.90 -1.97 -26.05
CA GLN A 116 9.63 -1.28 -26.26
C GLN A 116 9.02 -0.92 -24.90
N PRO A 117 8.27 0.19 -24.81
CA PRO A 117 7.55 0.55 -23.59
C PRO A 117 6.58 -0.55 -23.16
N VAL A 118 6.16 -0.51 -21.90
CA VAL A 118 5.12 -1.42 -21.39
C VAL A 118 3.80 -1.05 -22.04
N THR A 119 3.15 -2.03 -22.67
CA THR A 119 1.82 -1.83 -23.25
C THR A 119 0.76 -1.89 -22.16
N SER A 120 -0.38 -1.24 -22.39
CA SER A 120 -1.52 -1.27 -21.46
C SER A 120 -2.05 -2.70 -21.26
N GLU A 121 -1.99 -3.55 -22.28
CA GLU A 121 -2.41 -4.96 -22.23
C GLU A 121 -1.50 -5.81 -21.33
N GLU A 122 -0.18 -5.67 -21.48
CA GLU A 122 0.81 -6.34 -20.63
C GLU A 122 0.63 -5.92 -19.16
N LEU A 123 0.37 -4.64 -18.91
CA LEU A 123 0.12 -4.14 -17.56
C LEU A 123 -1.21 -4.69 -17.00
N ALA A 124 -2.30 -4.62 -17.77
CA ALA A 124 -3.61 -5.08 -17.33
C ALA A 124 -3.62 -6.59 -17.02
N SER A 125 -2.98 -7.40 -17.86
CA SER A 125 -2.85 -8.85 -17.62
C SER A 125 -2.04 -9.16 -16.36
N PHE A 126 -0.96 -8.42 -16.12
CA PHE A 126 -0.17 -8.54 -14.89
C PHE A 126 -0.97 -8.16 -13.64
N VAL A 127 -1.69 -7.02 -13.69
CA VAL A 127 -2.53 -6.56 -12.57
C VAL A 127 -3.62 -7.58 -12.26
N ALA A 128 -4.34 -8.07 -13.28
CA ALA A 128 -5.43 -9.04 -13.09
C ALA A 128 -4.95 -10.34 -12.42
N TYR A 129 -3.81 -10.88 -12.88
CA TYR A 129 -3.22 -12.09 -12.30
C TYR A 129 -2.85 -11.90 -10.82
N TRP A 130 -2.10 -10.83 -10.52
CA TRP A 130 -1.61 -10.60 -9.15
C TRP A 130 -2.68 -10.11 -8.19
N GLN A 131 -3.73 -9.48 -8.71
CA GLN A 131 -4.92 -9.14 -7.93
C GLN A 131 -5.64 -10.40 -7.46
N ALA A 132 -5.82 -11.40 -8.33
CA ALA A 132 -6.41 -12.67 -7.95
C ALA A 132 -5.55 -13.47 -6.96
N GLU A 133 -4.22 -13.37 -7.08
CA GLU A 133 -3.28 -14.06 -6.19
C GLU A 133 -3.27 -13.49 -4.75
N GLY A 134 -3.60 -12.22 -4.55
CA GLY A 134 -3.74 -11.58 -3.23
C GLY A 134 -2.43 -11.41 -2.43
N LYS A 135 -1.26 -11.69 -3.04
CA LYS A 135 0.04 -11.52 -2.39
C LYS A 135 0.41 -10.03 -2.23
N VAL A 136 1.17 -9.74 -1.19
CA VAL A 136 1.54 -8.37 -0.79
C VAL A 136 3.04 -8.15 -0.97
N PHE A 137 3.43 -7.13 -1.75
CA PHE A 137 4.82 -6.77 -2.00
C PHE A 137 5.03 -5.26 -1.96
N HIS A 138 6.30 -4.84 -1.85
CA HIS A 138 6.70 -3.45 -2.03
C HIS A 138 6.61 -3.03 -3.49
N HIS A 139 6.48 -1.72 -3.74
CA HIS A 139 6.41 -1.17 -5.10
C HIS A 139 7.57 -1.61 -5.99
N ILE A 140 8.82 -1.50 -5.52
CA ILE A 140 10.00 -1.92 -6.28
C ILE A 140 9.97 -3.43 -6.59
N GLN A 141 9.45 -4.24 -5.67
CA GLN A 141 9.31 -5.69 -5.90
C GLN A 141 8.25 -5.99 -6.96
N TRP A 142 7.16 -5.21 -6.97
CA TRP A 142 6.14 -5.30 -8.03
C TRP A 142 6.72 -4.93 -9.40
N GLN A 143 7.49 -3.85 -9.47
CA GLN A 143 8.16 -3.45 -10.71
C GLN A 143 9.16 -4.52 -11.18
N GLN A 144 9.96 -5.11 -10.29
CA GLN A 144 10.87 -6.21 -10.66
C GLN A 144 10.12 -7.44 -11.18
N LYS A 145 8.96 -7.76 -10.60
CA LYS A 145 8.09 -8.85 -11.07
C LYS A 145 7.49 -8.52 -12.44
N LEU A 146 7.02 -7.29 -12.64
CA LEU A 146 6.51 -6.82 -13.91
C LEU A 146 7.58 -6.95 -15.00
N ALA A 147 8.80 -6.46 -14.75
CA ALA A 147 9.91 -6.52 -15.71
C ALA A 147 10.21 -7.97 -16.16
N ARG A 148 10.30 -8.91 -15.20
CA ARG A 148 10.49 -10.34 -15.53
C ARG A 148 9.31 -10.93 -16.30
N SER A 149 8.08 -10.59 -15.91
CA SER A 149 6.89 -11.11 -16.59
C SER A 149 6.82 -10.66 -18.06
N ILE A 150 7.17 -9.41 -18.34
CA ILE A 150 7.19 -8.86 -19.69
C ILE A 150 8.31 -9.52 -20.51
N GLN A 151 9.50 -9.71 -19.92
CA GLN A 151 10.59 -10.43 -20.58
C GLN A 151 10.17 -11.83 -21.00
N MET A 152 9.53 -12.58 -20.10
CA MET A 152 9.06 -13.95 -20.36
C MET A 152 7.95 -13.96 -21.40
N ASN A 153 6.97 -13.06 -21.29
CA ASN A 153 5.87 -12.97 -22.25
C ASN A 153 6.41 -12.63 -23.65
N ARG A 154 7.26 -11.62 -23.79
CA ARG A 154 7.83 -11.24 -25.08
C ARG A 154 8.69 -12.34 -25.69
N ALA A 155 9.52 -13.02 -24.89
CA ALA A 155 10.28 -14.19 -25.36
C ALA A 155 9.37 -15.33 -25.82
N THR A 156 8.21 -15.51 -25.18
CA THR A 156 7.22 -16.52 -25.56
C THR A 156 6.51 -16.13 -26.86
N PHE A 157 6.12 -14.87 -27.01
CA PHE A 157 5.47 -14.37 -28.22
C PHE A 157 6.39 -14.35 -29.45
N THR A 158 7.69 -14.11 -29.28
CA THR A 158 8.66 -14.18 -30.40
C THR A 158 9.00 -15.62 -30.80
N SER A 159 8.97 -16.57 -29.86
CA SER A 159 9.24 -17.99 -30.15
C SER A 159 8.00 -18.78 -30.58
N SER A 160 6.81 -18.28 -30.25
CA SER A 160 5.54 -18.81 -30.73
C SER A 160 5.05 -18.00 -31.93
N ALA A 161 5.67 -18.20 -33.09
CA ALA A 161 4.86 -18.26 -34.31
C ALA A 161 3.72 -19.24 -33.99
N ARG A 162 2.50 -18.69 -33.84
CA ARG A 162 1.32 -19.33 -33.25
C ARG A 162 1.32 -20.82 -33.58
N ARG A 163 1.67 -21.68 -32.61
CA ARG A 163 1.40 -23.11 -32.71
C ARG A 163 -0.11 -23.22 -32.64
N ASP A 164 -0.74 -23.15 -33.80
CA ASP A 164 -2.16 -23.39 -33.95
C ASP A 164 -2.40 -24.82 -33.46
N VAL A 165 -3.15 -24.94 -32.36
CA VAL A 165 -3.45 -26.22 -31.71
C VAL A 165 -4.25 -27.13 -32.66
N ASN A 166 -4.86 -26.56 -33.71
CA ASN A 166 -5.56 -27.27 -34.76
C ASN A 166 -4.74 -27.46 -36.06
N ALA A 167 -3.49 -27.01 -36.13
CA ALA A 167 -2.64 -27.27 -37.29
C ALA A 167 -2.16 -28.72 -37.28
N ILE A 168 -2.93 -29.59 -37.92
CA ILE A 168 -2.51 -30.96 -38.24
C ILE A 168 -1.40 -30.86 -39.29
N ALA A 169 -0.23 -31.46 -39.01
CA ALA A 169 0.84 -31.56 -40.00
C ALA A 169 0.29 -32.26 -41.26
N GLN A 170 0.42 -31.62 -42.41
CA GLN A 170 0.03 -32.25 -43.67
C GLN A 170 0.83 -33.55 -43.83
N PRO A 171 0.17 -34.71 -44.02
CA PRO A 171 0.86 -35.96 -44.31
C PRO A 171 1.62 -35.80 -45.63
N ASP A 172 2.79 -36.44 -45.70
CA ASP A 172 3.64 -36.43 -46.89
C ASP A 172 2.93 -37.13 -48.06
N ASP A 173 2.51 -36.35 -49.06
CA ASP A 173 1.81 -36.83 -50.26
C ASP A 173 2.77 -37.38 -51.33
N HIS A 174 4.05 -37.62 -50.99
CA HIS A 174 5.01 -38.17 -51.94
C HIS A 174 4.79 -39.68 -52.18
N ILE A 175 3.94 -40.01 -53.15
CA ILE A 175 3.82 -41.37 -53.69
C ILE A 175 5.13 -41.72 -54.43
N PRO A 176 5.87 -42.77 -54.04
CA PRO A 176 7.10 -43.17 -54.72
C PRO A 176 6.80 -43.71 -56.13
N ASP A 177 7.66 -43.35 -57.07
CA ASP A 177 7.50 -43.73 -58.49
C ASP A 177 7.57 -45.27 -58.64
N GLY A 178 6.50 -45.86 -59.16
CA GLY A 178 6.34 -47.32 -59.27
C GLY A 178 5.11 -47.90 -58.57
N PHE A 179 4.40 -47.12 -57.75
CA PHE A 179 3.10 -47.51 -57.19
C PHE A 179 1.98 -47.33 -58.24
N ARG A 180 1.90 -48.26 -59.21
CA ARG A 180 0.75 -48.39 -60.11
C ARG A 180 -0.02 -49.67 -59.78
N GLY A 181 -1.26 -49.51 -59.33
CA GLY A 181 -2.29 -50.54 -59.44
C GLY A 181 -2.86 -50.59 -60.86
#